data_AF-A0A957Z6M9-F1
#
_entry.id   AF-A0A957Z6M9-F1
#
_cell.length_a   1.000
_cell.length_b   1.000
_cell.length_c   1.000
_cell.angle_alpha   90.00
_cell.angle_beta   90.00
_cell.angle_gamma   90.00
#
_symmetry.space_group_name_H-M   'P 1'
#
loop_
_entity.id
_entity.type
_entity.pdbx_description
1 polymer ?
#
loop_
_entity_poly.entity_id
_entity_poly.type
_entity_poly.pdbx_seq_one_letter_code
_entity_poly.pdbx_strand_id
1 'polypeptide(L)'
;MLEIIDLTQKLDKDEYTRQVDLYQTQIRLLGYHLYHQQRPCVIVFEGWDAAGKGGAINRLTERLDPRGYVVHPIAAPRGDDADKHYLWRFWRRLPDRG
;
A
#
# COMPACT_ATOMS: atom_id res chain seq x y z
N MET A 1 -1.97 11.05 21.28
CA MET A 1 -2.42 10.12 20.22
C MET A 1 -1.40 9.00 19.98
N LEU A 2 -0.10 9.29 19.85
CA LEU A 2 0.94 8.25 19.72
C LEU A 2 1.39 7.65 21.06
N GLU A 3 1.22 8.38 22.16
CA GLU A 3 1.66 7.99 23.51
C GLU A 3 0.92 6.78 24.10
N ILE A 4 -0.23 6.41 23.53
CA ILE A 4 -1.06 5.29 24.01
C ILE A 4 -0.86 4.01 23.19
N ILE A 5 0.06 4.01 22.21
CA ILE A 5 0.29 2.85 21.35
C ILE A 5 1.31 1.93 22.01
N ASP A 6 0.93 0.68 22.25
CA ASP A 6 1.85 -0.36 22.71
C ASP A 6 2.70 -0.87 21.53
N LEU A 7 3.95 -0.42 21.49
CA LEU A 7 4.95 -0.81 20.49
C LEU A 7 5.65 -2.15 20.81
N THR A 8 5.33 -2.79 21.93
CA THR A 8 5.92 -4.08 22.33
C THR A 8 5.20 -5.28 21.73
N GLN A 9 4.03 -5.06 21.14
CA GLN A 9 3.24 -6.07 20.46
C GLN A 9 4.05 -6.76 19.37
N LYS A 10 4.05 -8.10 19.43
CA LYS A 10 4.72 -8.98 18.48
C LYS A 10 3.83 -10.17 18.22
N LEU A 11 3.97 -10.75 17.04
CA LEU A 11 3.31 -11.98 16.68
C LEU A 11 4.36 -13.10 16.65
N ASP A 12 4.01 -14.29 17.13
CA ASP A 12 4.87 -15.45 16.95
C ASP A 12 4.95 -15.84 15.46
N LYS A 13 5.98 -16.60 15.11
CA LYS A 13 6.30 -16.90 13.71
C LYS A 13 5.25 -17.80 13.05
N ASP A 14 4.71 -18.76 13.78
CA ASP A 14 3.79 -19.74 13.24
C ASP A 14 2.43 -19.10 13.01
N GLU A 15 1.96 -18.33 13.98
CA GLU A 15 0.76 -17.52 13.87
C GLU A 15 0.89 -16.47 12.76
N TYR A 16 2.06 -15.86 12.60
CA TYR A 16 2.29 -14.87 11.54
C TYR A 16 2.14 -15.51 10.17
N THR A 17 2.76 -16.67 9.98
CA THR A 17 2.71 -17.39 8.71
C THR A 17 1.27 -17.78 8.37
N ARG A 18 0.51 -18.25 9.37
CA ARG A 18 -0.90 -18.61 9.23
C ARG A 18 -1.77 -17.40 8.86
N GLN A 19 -1.62 -16.29 9.58
CA GLN A 19 -2.42 -15.09 9.33
C GLN A 19 -2.08 -14.44 7.98
N VAL A 20 -0.80 -14.36 7.62
CA VAL A 20 -0.40 -13.76 6.34
C VAL A 20 -0.96 -14.53 5.15
N ASP A 21 -0.91 -15.87 5.15
CA ASP A 21 -1.47 -16.64 4.04
C ASP A 21 -3.00 -16.46 3.91
N LEU A 22 -3.70 -16.41 5.05
CA LEU A 22 -5.12 -16.10 5.11
C LEU A 22 -5.44 -14.72 4.51
N TYR A 23 -4.76 -13.67 4.99
CA TYR A 23 -5.05 -12.30 4.56
C TYR A 23 -4.61 -12.02 3.12
N GLN A 24 -3.52 -12.63 2.67
CA GLN A 24 -3.10 -12.54 1.27
C GLN A 24 -4.13 -13.18 0.32
N THR A 25 -4.74 -14.31 0.73
CA THR A 25 -5.84 -14.93 -0.01
C THR A 25 -7.06 -14.01 -0.09
N GLN A 26 -7.42 -13.35 1.02
CA GLN A 26 -8.54 -12.41 1.07
C GLN A 26 -8.28 -11.17 0.20
N ILE A 27 -7.09 -10.58 0.29
CA ILE A 27 -6.67 -9.43 -0.53
C ILE A 27 -6.73 -9.75 -2.02
N ARG A 28 -6.32 -10.96 -2.43
CA ARG A 28 -6.45 -11.40 -3.83
C ARG A 28 -7.89 -11.41 -4.29
N LEU A 29 -8.81 -11.93 -3.47
CA LEU A 29 -10.24 -11.95 -3.77
C LEU A 29 -10.81 -10.53 -3.87
N LEU A 30 -10.46 -9.66 -2.92
CA LEU A 30 -10.87 -8.25 -2.91
C LEU A 30 -10.33 -7.50 -4.14
N GLY A 31 -9.09 -7.73 -4.53
CA GLY A 31 -8.50 -7.16 -5.74
C GLY A 31 -9.27 -7.56 -7.00
N TYR A 32 -9.68 -8.84 -7.10
CA TYR A 32 -10.54 -9.30 -8.19
C TYR A 32 -11.92 -8.62 -8.18
N HIS A 33 -12.53 -8.44 -7.01
CA HIS A 33 -13.80 -7.73 -6.90
C HIS A 33 -13.69 -6.25 -7.29
N LEU A 34 -12.61 -5.56 -6.89
CA LEU A 34 -12.36 -4.17 -7.28
C LEU A 34 -12.26 -4.03 -8.79
N TYR A 35 -11.52 -4.93 -9.44
CA TYR A 35 -11.42 -4.99 -10.89
C TYR A 35 -12.78 -5.19 -11.56
N HIS A 36 -13.55 -6.19 -11.12
CA HIS A 36 -14.86 -6.48 -11.72
C HIS A 36 -15.89 -5.34 -11.51
N GLN A 37 -15.78 -4.62 -10.40
CA GLN A 37 -16.64 -3.47 -10.09
C GLN A 37 -16.13 -2.15 -10.70
N GLN A 38 -14.99 -2.16 -11.40
CA GLN A 38 -14.29 -0.96 -11.89
C GLN A 38 -14.10 0.12 -10.83
N ARG A 39 -13.76 -0.32 -9.61
CA ARG A 39 -13.59 0.55 -8.44
C ARG A 39 -12.11 0.83 -8.19
N PRO A 40 -11.65 2.08 -8.41
CA PRO A 40 -10.28 2.44 -8.07
C PRO A 40 -10.05 2.40 -6.55
N CYS A 41 -8.87 1.96 -6.15
CA CYS A 41 -8.43 1.95 -4.76
C CYS A 41 -7.04 2.58 -4.64
N VAL A 42 -6.84 3.39 -3.61
CA VAL A 42 -5.55 4.01 -3.29
C VAL A 42 -5.19 3.65 -1.86
N ILE A 43 -3.98 3.14 -1.66
CA ILE A 43 -3.44 2.80 -0.35
C ILE A 43 -2.19 3.64 -0.13
N VAL A 44 -2.18 4.43 0.94
CA VAL A 44 -1.07 5.34 1.30
C VAL A 44 -0.29 4.73 2.45
N PHE A 45 1.03 4.62 2.28
CA PHE A 45 1.95 4.11 3.29
C PHE A 45 2.84 5.25 3.80
N GLU A 46 2.61 5.65 5.04
CA GLU A 46 3.42 6.67 5.74
C GLU A 46 4.01 6.10 7.04
N GLY A 47 5.06 6.73 7.54
CA GLY A 47 5.72 6.33 8.78
C GLY A 47 7.21 6.66 8.79
N TRP A 48 7.83 6.45 9.95
CA TRP A 48 9.25 6.71 10.18
C TRP A 48 10.17 5.93 9.22
N ASP A 49 11.38 6.45 9.02
CA ASP A 49 12.42 5.72 8.31
C ASP A 49 12.73 4.40 9.03
N ALA A 50 12.97 3.35 8.25
CA ALA A 50 13.14 1.98 8.74
C ALA A 50 11.93 1.37 9.47
N ALA A 51 10.74 1.98 9.47
CA ALA A 51 9.53 1.42 10.08
C ALA A 51 8.95 0.17 9.38
N GLY A 52 9.59 -0.33 8.32
CA GLY A 52 9.16 -1.55 7.62
C GLY A 52 8.12 -1.36 6.51
N LYS A 53 7.89 -0.12 6.04
CA LYS A 53 6.92 0.20 4.96
C LYS A 53 7.09 -0.68 3.72
N GLY A 54 8.34 -0.85 3.25
CA GLY A 54 8.63 -1.68 2.07
C GLY A 54 8.29 -3.16 2.27
N GLY A 55 8.52 -3.70 3.47
CA GLY A 55 8.14 -5.06 3.81
C GLY A 55 6.62 -5.25 3.81
N ALA A 56 5.87 -4.29 4.36
CA ALA A 56 4.42 -4.30 4.36
C ALA A 56 3.83 -4.22 2.94
N ILE A 57 4.36 -3.32 2.10
CA ILE A 57 3.96 -3.21 0.68
C ILE A 57 4.20 -4.54 -0.04
N ASN A 58 5.39 -5.13 0.12
CA ASN A 58 5.71 -6.40 -0.53
C ASN A 58 4.73 -7.51 -0.13
N ARG A 59 4.41 -7.65 1.16
CA ARG A 59 3.45 -8.66 1.65
C ARG A 59 2.04 -8.43 1.15
N LEU A 60 1.61 -7.18 1.03
CA LEU A 60 0.31 -6.81 0.46
C LEU A 60 0.22 -7.22 -1.01
N THR A 61 1.28 -6.98 -1.79
CA THR A 61 1.28 -7.20 -3.24
C THR A 61 1.63 -8.63 -3.66
N GLU A 62 2.21 -9.43 -2.78
CA GLU A 62 2.79 -10.76 -3.08
C GLU A 62 1.85 -11.74 -3.80
N ARG A 63 0.55 -11.72 -3.49
CA ARG A 63 -0.46 -12.59 -4.12
C ARG A 63 -1.40 -11.85 -5.08
N LEU A 64 -1.16 -10.57 -5.34
CA LEU A 64 -1.92 -9.79 -6.31
C LEU A 64 -1.38 -9.98 -7.72
N ASP A 65 -2.25 -9.84 -8.71
CA ASP A 65 -1.80 -9.76 -10.11
C ASP A 65 -1.06 -8.43 -10.33
N PRO A 66 0.21 -8.44 -10.78
CA PRO A 66 1.01 -7.23 -10.96
C PRO A 66 0.44 -6.26 -11.99
N ARG A 67 -0.50 -6.70 -12.84
CA ARG A 67 -1.18 -5.83 -13.80
C ARG A 67 -2.26 -4.97 -13.14
N GLY A 68 -2.72 -5.34 -11.95
CA GLY A 68 -3.82 -4.69 -11.24
C GLY A 68 -3.41 -3.60 -10.25
N TYR A 69 -2.11 -3.32 -10.10
CA TYR A 69 -1.63 -2.29 -9.18
C TYR A 69 -0.37 -1.60 -9.69
N VAL A 70 -0.12 -0.40 -9.18
CA VAL A 70 1.13 0.32 -9.38
C VAL A 70 1.59 0.85 -8.02
N VAL A 71 2.88 0.70 -7.72
CA VAL A 71 3.49 1.27 -6.51
C VAL A 71 4.23 2.54 -6.91
N HIS A 72 3.83 3.68 -6.35
CA HIS A 72 4.47 4.97 -6.58
C HIS A 72 5.36 5.36 -5.39
N PRO A 73 6.68 5.20 -5.47
CA PRO A 73 7.58 5.78 -4.48
C PRO A 73 7.56 7.30 -4.61
N ILE A 74 7.15 8.00 -3.55
CA ILE A 74 7.13 9.47 -3.53
C ILE A 74 8.43 9.97 -2.92
N ALA A 75 9.17 10.78 -3.69
CA ALA A 75 10.40 11.42 -3.28
C ALA A 75 10.27 12.95 -3.30
N ALA A 76 11.37 13.65 -3.01
CA ALA A 76 11.45 15.10 -3.15
C ALA A 76 11.08 15.51 -4.60
N PRO A 77 10.25 16.57 -4.77
CA PRO A 77 9.78 16.98 -6.10
C PRO A 77 10.94 17.51 -6.95
N ARG A 78 10.89 17.24 -8.26
CA ARG A 78 11.85 17.70 -9.27
C ARG A 78 11.13 18.01 -10.58
N GLY A 79 11.64 18.95 -11.38
CA GLY A 79 11.01 19.37 -12.63
C GLY A 79 9.57 19.83 -12.41
N ASP A 80 8.65 19.39 -13.27
CA ASP A 80 7.23 19.75 -13.17
C ASP A 80 6.60 19.48 -11.79
N ASP A 81 7.04 18.45 -11.06
CA ASP A 81 6.51 18.14 -9.72
C ASP A 81 6.83 19.27 -8.71
N ALA A 82 7.85 20.10 -8.97
CA ALA A 82 8.25 21.25 -8.16
C ALA A 82 7.66 22.58 -8.65
N ASP A 83 7.37 22.69 -9.96
CA ASP A 83 6.92 23.94 -10.59
C ASP A 83 5.40 24.10 -10.61
N LYS A 84 4.65 23.05 -10.28
CA LYS A 84 3.18 23.03 -10.25
C LYS A 84 2.66 23.04 -8.80
N HIS A 85 1.34 23.15 -8.68
CA HIS A 85 0.66 23.03 -7.39
C HIS A 85 1.03 21.72 -6.68
N TYR A 86 1.21 21.74 -5.36
CA TYR A 86 1.67 20.58 -4.56
C TYR A 86 0.93 19.27 -4.87
N LEU A 87 -0.39 19.34 -5.09
CA LEU A 87 -1.22 18.16 -5.36
C LEU A 87 -1.03 17.58 -6.77
N TRP A 88 -0.48 18.35 -7.71
CA TRP A 88 -0.34 17.95 -9.11
C TRP A 88 0.40 16.63 -9.27
N ARG A 89 1.50 16.47 -8.52
CA ARG A 89 2.32 15.25 -8.54
C ARG A 89 1.55 14.00 -8.09
N PHE A 90 0.58 14.13 -7.20
CA PHE A 90 -0.22 12.98 -6.76
C PHE A 90 -1.40 12.73 -7.69
N TRP A 91 -2.04 13.80 -8.15
CA TRP A 91 -3.26 13.72 -8.96
C TRP A 91 -3.05 12.95 -10.26
N ARG A 92 -1.91 13.17 -10.92
CA ARG A 92 -1.51 12.45 -12.15
C ARG A 92 -1.16 10.97 -11.95
N ARG A 93 -1.11 10.49 -10.70
CA ARG A 93 -0.79 9.11 -10.30
C ARG A 93 -2.02 8.39 -9.73
N LEU A 94 -3.17 9.05 -9.69
CA LEU A 94 -4.40 8.38 -9.28
C LEU A 94 -4.76 7.31 -10.33
N PRO A 95 -5.24 6.14 -9.89
CA PRO A 95 -5.70 5.12 -10.82
C PRO A 95 -6.87 5.65 -11.65
N ASP A 96 -6.91 5.24 -12.92
CA ASP A 96 -8.10 5.41 -13.74
C ASP A 96 -9.29 4.65 -13.12
N ARG A 97 -10.49 4.84 -13.67
CA ARG A 97 -11.61 3.95 -13.34
C ARG A 97 -11.16 2.52 -13.68
N GLY A 98 -11.22 1.65 -12.67
CA GLY A 98 -10.54 0.34 -12.59
C GLY A 98 -10.47 -0.45 -13.88
#